data_AF-A0A953J6T1-F1
#
_entry.id   AF-A0A953J6T1-F1
#
_cell.length_a   1.000
_cell.length_b   1.000
_cell.length_c   1.000
_cell.angle_alpha   90.00
_cell.angle_beta   90.00
_cell.angle_gamma   90.00
#
_symmetry.space_group_name_H-M   'P 1'
#
loop_
_entity.id
_entity.type
_entity.pdbx_description
1 polymer ?
#
loop_
_entity_poly.entity_id
_entity_poly.type
_entity_poly.pdbx_seq_one_letter_code
_entity_poly.pdbx_strand_id
1 'polypeptide(L)'
;MKFVTIEHEIGRLSKSGVLDVGLKCPHSCEFCYYSYLDKTGNQFRGIRRAPFRPLKECKRALDFFVTQGFERLDITGGEPTYHPHIIDIVKYAEKEKNLRVRIITLGQLLDRKIDGTGRKLLNALIEDAEITDFLFSLHAVDPNLFYRITKGNFEKLEDVMDRLDAVGFDYCTNTVVYANNAWNIPDIAKYIVSKKRRVRICNFITMNAYYAWSTGKAFGIQARYKDIIDPIRKATTLLEDAGIAVNIRYGTYCAIKGLEKNFVGCVGVLFDPYEWRNTTQNPFDVIGTDEEDAFTLSRRKLPLNNKAFPEKCKLCSVKEICDGVDVAYYAKYGDEEIQPFNGPPIDDVVYFRRNNKAAFNMKQKASDNGTLLLPQFENEPLVSEQLKFSDNIKSIFLGIRKFYANKFFRRLYLSEAPKRNLSEKPPLWTDAHELNGTVNQALTLPRGARIQFSIDISKGSIFYSKVRLLKDGSPVSSKKERSFSAKYLIEAKDERSDLHLLRMKSVQGGNWMVIKQPLPSKCGERVDLIISHDDSGEEGVEIVFIEPIIYSRKSLFYILNFIYRRARYLGMRRVYKKLLSYAHYGARESRPD
;
A
#
# COMPACT_ATOMS: atom_id res chain seq x y z
N MET A 1 21.41 -26.27 6.63
CA MET A 1 20.34 -25.53 5.94
C MET A 1 20.87 -25.01 4.62
N LYS A 2 20.25 -25.37 3.49
CA LYS A 2 20.72 -24.97 2.16
C LYS A 2 19.98 -23.72 1.68
N PHE A 3 20.70 -22.82 1.05
CA PHE A 3 20.12 -21.69 0.32
C PHE A 3 20.20 -21.96 -1.17
N VAL A 4 19.13 -21.66 -1.88
CA VAL A 4 19.10 -21.65 -3.34
C VAL A 4 18.77 -20.25 -3.83
N THR A 5 19.26 -19.94 -5.02
CA THR A 5 18.89 -18.71 -5.73
C THR A 5 17.66 -19.00 -6.58
N ILE A 6 16.62 -18.18 -6.43
CA ILE A 6 15.42 -18.21 -7.27
C ILE A 6 15.29 -16.86 -7.98
N GLU A 7 14.80 -16.86 -9.22
CA GLU A 7 14.53 -15.63 -9.95
C GLU A 7 13.10 -15.16 -9.67
N HIS A 8 12.94 -13.92 -9.22
CA HIS A 8 11.62 -13.27 -9.20
C HIS A 8 11.23 -12.88 -10.62
N GLU A 9 10.04 -13.26 -11.05
CA GLU A 9 9.54 -12.91 -12.39
C GLU A 9 9.40 -11.38 -12.51
N ILE A 10 10.12 -10.79 -13.46
CA ILE A 10 10.10 -9.34 -13.70
C ILE A 10 8.70 -8.92 -14.14
N GLY A 11 8.14 -7.92 -13.45
CA GLY A 11 6.79 -7.43 -13.68
C GLY A 11 5.74 -8.05 -12.75
N ARG A 12 6.10 -9.06 -11.94
CA ARG A 12 5.24 -9.52 -10.85
C ARG A 12 5.39 -8.68 -9.60
N LEU A 13 4.31 -8.58 -8.84
CA LEU A 13 4.34 -7.93 -7.54
C LEU A 13 5.31 -8.66 -6.59
N SER A 14 6.09 -7.87 -5.89
CA SER A 14 6.93 -8.33 -4.79
C SER A 14 6.07 -9.03 -3.73
N LYS A 15 6.60 -10.15 -3.23
CA LYS A 15 6.04 -10.87 -2.08
C LYS A 15 6.76 -10.49 -0.79
N SER A 16 7.33 -9.29 -0.73
CA SER A 16 8.00 -8.75 0.45
C SER A 16 7.13 -7.75 1.19
N GLY A 17 7.10 -7.87 2.52
CA GLY A 17 6.52 -6.89 3.43
C GLY A 17 7.58 -6.00 4.08
N VAL A 18 7.14 -4.97 4.81
CA VAL A 18 7.98 -4.17 5.71
C VAL A 18 7.38 -4.05 7.10
N LEU A 19 8.15 -4.41 8.13
CA LEU A 19 7.82 -4.28 9.54
C LEU A 19 8.66 -3.19 10.20
N ASP A 20 8.03 -2.04 10.49
CA ASP A 20 8.58 -1.03 11.38
C ASP A 20 8.49 -1.52 12.85
N VAL A 21 9.63 -1.66 13.54
CA VAL A 21 9.69 -2.08 14.96
C VAL A 21 9.78 -0.90 15.93
N GLY A 22 9.53 0.32 15.45
CA GLY A 22 9.64 1.56 16.18
C GLY A 22 10.78 2.44 15.68
N LEU A 23 10.57 3.75 15.74
CA LEU A 23 11.49 4.77 15.20
C LEU A 23 12.64 5.13 16.15
N LYS A 24 12.86 4.35 17.22
CA LYS A 24 13.94 4.62 18.16
C LYS A 24 15.29 4.33 17.51
N CYS A 25 16.17 5.32 17.48
CA CYS A 25 17.49 5.19 16.89
C CYS A 25 18.51 5.95 17.75
N PRO A 26 19.75 5.44 17.94
CA PRO A 26 20.81 6.20 18.61
C PRO A 26 21.62 7.10 17.67
N HIS A 27 21.47 6.99 16.34
CA HIS A 27 22.27 7.73 15.36
C HIS A 27 21.66 9.07 14.93
N SER A 28 22.51 9.96 14.43
CA SER A 28 22.16 11.31 13.99
C SER A 28 22.50 11.50 12.51
N CYS A 29 21.97 10.63 11.64
CA CYS A 29 22.25 10.75 10.21
C CYS A 29 21.71 12.07 9.65
N GLU A 30 22.56 12.86 8.99
CA GLU A 30 22.24 14.23 8.52
C GLU A 30 20.95 14.27 7.68
N PHE A 31 20.71 13.22 6.89
CA PHE A 31 19.60 13.06 5.94
C PHE A 31 18.42 12.22 6.46
N CYS A 32 18.41 11.82 7.74
CA CYS A 32 17.40 10.89 8.26
C CYS A 32 15.97 11.43 8.12
N TYR A 33 15.09 10.70 7.44
CA TYR A 33 13.69 11.08 7.25
C TYR A 33 12.91 11.31 8.55
N TYR A 34 13.29 10.62 9.62
CA TYR A 34 12.63 10.71 10.92
C TYR A 34 13.31 11.68 11.89
N SER A 35 14.36 12.40 11.48
CA SER A 35 15.11 13.28 12.38
C SER A 35 14.26 14.36 13.04
N TYR A 36 13.14 14.76 12.43
CA TYR A 36 12.19 15.72 13.00
C TYR A 36 10.86 15.08 13.43
N LEU A 37 10.91 13.84 13.94
CA LEU A 37 9.72 13.04 14.30
C LEU A 37 8.73 13.78 15.21
N ASP A 38 9.23 14.53 16.19
CA ASP A 38 8.41 15.27 17.15
C ASP A 38 8.04 16.70 16.69
N LYS A 39 8.36 17.03 15.44
CA LYS A 39 8.08 18.31 14.77
C LYS A 39 8.69 19.53 15.46
N THR A 40 9.68 19.36 16.33
CA THR A 40 10.42 20.47 16.90
C THR A 40 11.66 20.80 16.07
N GLY A 41 12.24 21.98 16.28
CA GLY A 41 13.50 22.38 15.64
C GLY A 41 14.71 21.57 16.12
N ASN A 42 14.59 20.80 17.22
CA ASN A 42 15.66 19.96 17.73
C ASN A 42 15.71 18.64 16.93
N GLN A 43 16.60 18.63 15.94
CA GLN A 43 16.85 17.45 15.11
C GLN A 43 17.29 16.28 16.00
N PHE A 44 16.67 15.13 15.80
CA PHE A 44 16.85 13.84 16.47
C PHE A 44 16.19 13.67 17.86
N ARG A 45 15.70 14.72 18.51
CA ARG A 45 15.09 14.59 19.86
C ARG A 45 13.95 13.58 19.91
N GLY A 46 13.05 13.62 18.93
CA GLY A 46 11.91 12.72 18.84
C GLY A 46 12.30 11.25 18.72
N ILE A 47 13.26 10.92 17.85
CA ILE A 47 13.70 9.53 17.63
C ILE A 47 14.48 8.96 18.80
N ARG A 48 15.11 9.79 19.65
CA ARG A 48 15.76 9.29 20.88
C ARG A 48 14.76 8.78 21.91
N ARG A 49 13.54 9.31 21.89
CA ARG A 49 12.46 9.04 22.84
C ARG A 49 11.33 8.19 22.26
N ALA A 50 11.39 7.87 20.97
CA ALA A 50 10.38 7.05 20.32
C ALA A 50 10.27 5.68 21.02
N PRO A 51 9.05 5.15 21.22
CA PRO A 51 8.88 3.82 21.74
C PRO A 51 9.20 2.77 20.67
N PHE A 52 9.56 1.58 21.12
CA PHE A 52 9.56 0.39 20.28
C PHE A 52 8.15 -0.16 20.12
N ARG A 53 7.88 -0.83 19.00
CA ARG A 53 6.64 -1.57 18.79
C ARG A 53 6.65 -2.82 19.68
N PRO A 54 5.60 -3.07 20.49
CA PRO A 54 5.58 -4.25 21.36
C PRO A 54 5.69 -5.56 20.56
N LEU A 55 6.38 -6.57 21.13
CA LEU A 55 6.58 -7.89 20.50
C LEU A 55 5.26 -8.52 20.01
N LYS A 56 4.19 -8.43 20.81
CA LYS A 56 2.86 -8.94 20.46
C LYS A 56 2.30 -8.29 19.19
N GLU A 57 2.53 -6.99 19.00
CA GLU A 57 2.09 -6.28 17.79
C GLU A 57 2.95 -6.64 16.57
N CYS A 58 4.27 -6.84 16.77
CA CYS A 58 5.15 -7.36 15.73
C CYS A 58 4.67 -8.74 15.25
N LYS A 59 4.43 -9.70 16.17
CA LYS A 59 3.91 -11.04 15.81
C LYS A 59 2.60 -10.97 15.03
N ARG A 60 1.64 -10.14 15.49
CA ARG A 60 0.36 -9.93 14.77
C ARG A 60 0.54 -9.37 13.35
N ALA A 61 1.51 -8.49 13.14
CA ALA A 61 1.81 -7.97 11.80
C ALA A 61 2.42 -9.06 10.91
N LEU A 62 3.30 -9.91 11.47
CA LEU A 62 3.89 -11.06 10.77
C LEU A 62 2.82 -12.07 10.37
N ASP A 63 1.90 -12.42 11.27
CA ASP A 63 0.75 -13.28 10.95
C ASP A 63 -0.07 -12.71 9.80
N PHE A 64 -0.35 -11.41 9.84
CA PHE A 64 -1.06 -10.74 8.76
C PHE A 64 -0.31 -10.87 7.43
N PHE A 65 1.00 -10.65 7.39
CA PHE A 65 1.80 -10.81 6.18
C PHE A 65 1.72 -12.21 5.59
N VAL A 66 1.76 -13.24 6.43
CA VAL A 66 1.53 -14.63 5.99
C VAL A 66 0.14 -14.78 5.35
N THR A 67 -0.91 -14.20 5.94
CA THR A 67 -2.28 -14.22 5.37
C THR A 67 -2.42 -13.50 4.04
N GLN A 68 -1.48 -12.61 3.71
CA GLN A 68 -1.45 -11.88 2.44
C GLN A 68 -0.53 -12.54 1.40
N GLY A 69 0.01 -13.73 1.70
CA GLY A 69 0.89 -14.47 0.80
C GLY A 69 2.29 -13.87 0.67
N PHE A 70 2.74 -13.09 1.66
CA PHE A 70 4.14 -12.64 1.69
C PHE A 70 5.07 -13.79 2.06
N GLU A 71 6.24 -13.77 1.42
CA GLU A 71 7.31 -14.75 1.59
C GLU A 71 8.56 -14.13 2.22
N ARG A 72 8.67 -12.80 2.14
CA ARG A 72 9.83 -12.04 2.61
C ARG A 72 9.40 -10.82 3.43
N LEU A 73 10.34 -10.29 4.19
CA LEU A 73 10.13 -9.17 5.07
C LEU A 73 11.40 -8.35 5.26
N ASP A 74 11.29 -7.04 5.13
CA ASP A 74 12.24 -6.09 5.71
C ASP A 74 11.81 -5.68 7.12
N ILE A 75 12.69 -5.85 8.11
CA ILE A 75 12.54 -5.26 9.43
C ILE A 75 13.31 -3.92 9.45
N THR A 76 12.61 -2.84 9.76
CA THR A 76 13.11 -1.45 9.72
C THR A 76 12.57 -0.62 10.89
N GLY A 77 12.80 0.69 10.88
CA GLY A 77 12.27 1.65 11.83
C GLY A 77 13.29 2.75 12.10
N GLY A 78 13.71 2.87 13.35
CA GLY A 78 14.90 3.62 13.74
C GLY A 78 16.14 2.76 13.54
N GLU A 79 16.61 2.11 14.60
CA GLU A 79 17.63 1.06 14.52
C GLU A 79 17.03 -0.26 15.05
N PRO A 80 16.63 -1.20 14.17
CA PRO A 80 15.97 -2.45 14.60
C PRO A 80 16.81 -3.28 15.56
N THR A 81 18.14 -3.29 15.42
CA THR A 81 19.04 -4.05 16.30
C THR A 81 19.11 -3.48 17.71
N TYR A 82 18.53 -2.29 17.94
CA TYR A 82 18.35 -1.71 19.27
C TYR A 82 17.07 -2.21 19.99
N HIS A 83 16.16 -2.87 19.27
CA HIS A 83 14.92 -3.39 19.84
C HIS A 83 15.23 -4.54 20.84
N PRO A 84 14.62 -4.55 22.05
CA PRO A 84 14.93 -5.55 23.07
C PRO A 84 14.57 -6.98 22.66
N HIS A 85 13.51 -7.13 21.86
CA HIS A 85 13.03 -8.43 21.35
C HIS A 85 13.39 -8.70 19.89
N ILE A 86 14.46 -8.10 19.33
CA ILE A 86 14.77 -8.28 17.91
C ILE A 86 14.99 -9.76 17.55
N ILE A 87 15.66 -10.53 18.42
CA ILE A 87 15.89 -11.96 18.21
C ILE A 87 14.56 -12.72 18.17
N ASP A 88 13.65 -12.45 19.10
CA ASP A 88 12.34 -13.10 19.15
C ASP A 88 11.48 -12.80 17.91
N ILE A 89 11.54 -11.56 17.42
CA ILE A 89 10.81 -11.14 16.21
C ILE A 89 11.32 -11.89 14.98
N VAL A 90 12.65 -11.95 14.80
CA VAL A 90 13.27 -12.64 13.67
C VAL A 90 13.03 -14.14 13.77
N LYS A 91 13.18 -14.73 14.94
CA LYS A 91 12.95 -16.15 15.19
C LYS A 91 11.50 -16.54 14.86
N TYR A 92 10.53 -15.72 15.29
CA TYR A 92 9.12 -15.93 14.95
C TYR A 92 8.88 -15.89 13.44
N ALA A 93 9.42 -14.88 12.75
CA ALA A 93 9.27 -14.74 11.31
C ALA A 93 9.94 -15.91 10.55
N GLU A 94 11.21 -16.20 10.81
CA GLU A 94 12.00 -17.17 10.05
C GLU A 94 11.66 -18.63 10.35
N LYS A 95 11.44 -18.98 11.63
CA LYS A 95 11.29 -20.37 12.06
C LYS A 95 9.84 -20.79 12.21
N GLU A 96 8.98 -19.92 12.76
CA GLU A 96 7.57 -20.25 12.99
C GLU A 96 6.69 -19.89 11.81
N LYS A 97 6.99 -18.80 11.09
CA LYS A 97 6.18 -18.33 9.95
C LYS A 97 6.82 -18.58 8.60
N ASN A 98 8.09 -18.97 8.59
CA ASN A 98 8.87 -19.21 7.40
C ASN A 98 8.88 -18.02 6.42
N LEU A 99 8.83 -16.80 6.96
CA LEU A 99 9.05 -15.51 6.29
C LEU A 99 10.54 -15.20 6.30
N ARG A 100 11.12 -14.95 5.12
CA ARG A 100 12.54 -14.57 5.01
C ARG A 100 12.75 -13.14 5.46
N VAL A 101 13.60 -12.95 6.44
CA VAL A 101 13.86 -11.68 7.09
C VAL A 101 15.17 -11.09 6.60
N ARG A 102 15.07 -9.83 6.18
CA ARG A 102 16.18 -8.90 6.07
C ARG A 102 16.06 -7.82 7.14
N ILE A 103 17.12 -7.57 7.89
CA ILE A 103 17.18 -6.40 8.77
C ILE A 103 17.87 -5.24 8.05
N ILE A 104 17.22 -4.07 7.98
CA ILE A 104 17.85 -2.82 7.57
C ILE A 104 18.50 -2.19 8.81
N THR A 105 19.82 -2.06 8.81
CA THR A 105 20.58 -1.65 10.01
C THR A 105 21.82 -0.84 9.68
N LEU A 106 22.25 0.00 10.63
CA LEU A 106 23.55 0.67 10.60
C LEU A 106 24.70 -0.30 10.94
N GLY A 107 24.40 -1.50 11.45
CA GLY A 107 25.36 -2.52 11.88
C GLY A 107 26.06 -2.27 13.22
N GLN A 108 25.82 -1.11 13.82
CA GLN A 108 26.62 -0.55 14.93
C GLN A 108 26.40 -1.25 16.27
N LEU A 109 25.28 -1.96 16.40
CA LEU A 109 24.87 -2.64 17.63
C LEU A 109 24.92 -4.18 17.48
N LEU A 110 25.36 -4.71 16.34
CA LEU A 110 25.38 -6.16 16.10
C LEU A 110 26.43 -6.89 16.97
N ASP A 111 27.49 -6.18 17.39
CA ASP A 111 28.49 -6.71 18.32
C ASP A 111 28.10 -6.60 19.80
N ARG A 112 26.98 -5.97 20.13
CA ARG A 112 26.57 -5.85 21.53
C ARG A 112 26.31 -7.23 22.13
N LYS A 113 26.68 -7.42 23.39
CA LYS A 113 26.36 -8.63 24.14
C LYS A 113 24.89 -8.62 24.51
N ILE A 114 24.27 -9.79 24.43
CA ILE A 114 22.92 -10.03 24.93
C ILE A 114 23.03 -10.21 26.44
N ASP A 115 22.18 -9.49 27.17
CA ASP A 115 22.16 -9.51 28.62
C ASP A 115 21.94 -10.93 29.15
N GLY A 116 22.73 -11.31 30.15
CA GLY A 116 22.65 -12.64 30.79
C GLY A 116 23.26 -13.80 30.00
N THR A 117 23.62 -13.64 28.72
CA THR A 117 24.27 -14.73 27.93
C THR A 117 25.72 -14.43 27.56
N GLY A 118 26.09 -13.15 27.48
CA GLY A 118 27.43 -12.72 27.04
C GLY A 118 27.69 -12.90 25.54
N ARG A 119 26.76 -13.51 24.79
CA ARG A 119 26.87 -13.76 23.36
C ARG A 119 26.57 -12.50 22.55
N LYS A 120 27.27 -12.32 21.44
CA LYS A 120 27.04 -11.20 20.51
C LYS A 120 25.68 -11.34 19.82
N LEU A 121 25.00 -10.22 19.61
CA LEU A 121 23.70 -10.17 18.92
C LEU A 121 23.78 -10.77 17.51
N LEU A 122 24.84 -10.49 16.75
CA LEU A 122 25.04 -11.04 15.41
C LEU A 122 24.95 -12.57 15.40
N ASN A 123 25.68 -13.23 16.31
CA ASN A 123 25.72 -14.69 16.38
C ASN A 123 24.34 -15.26 16.71
N ALA A 124 23.61 -14.66 17.66
CA ALA A 124 22.26 -15.10 17.99
C ALA A 124 21.26 -14.91 16.82
N LEU A 125 21.39 -13.82 16.05
CA LEU A 125 20.56 -13.61 14.86
C LEU A 125 20.82 -14.66 13.77
N ILE A 126 22.09 -15.03 13.56
CA ILE A 126 22.47 -16.03 12.54
C ILE A 126 22.11 -17.45 12.99
N GLU A 127 22.49 -17.83 14.20
CA GLU A 127 22.46 -19.23 14.64
C GLU A 127 21.12 -19.59 15.31
N ASP A 128 20.51 -18.69 16.10
CA ASP A 128 19.27 -19.01 16.84
C ASP A 128 18.02 -18.62 16.05
N ALA A 129 18.06 -17.43 15.45
CA ALA A 129 16.94 -16.86 14.71
C ALA A 129 17.00 -17.17 13.21
N GLU A 130 18.14 -17.64 12.71
CA GLU A 130 18.35 -18.04 11.32
C GLU A 130 17.97 -16.95 10.31
N ILE A 131 18.37 -15.71 10.61
CA ILE A 131 18.19 -14.57 9.71
C ILE A 131 18.80 -14.88 8.34
N THR A 132 18.13 -14.42 7.28
CA THR A 132 18.51 -14.77 5.91
C THR A 132 19.20 -13.65 5.14
N ASP A 133 19.07 -12.40 5.57
CA ASP A 133 19.71 -11.27 4.89
C ASP A 133 19.94 -10.08 5.83
N PHE A 134 20.90 -9.23 5.47
CA PHE A 134 21.11 -7.91 6.08
C PHE A 134 21.15 -6.85 4.99
N LEU A 135 20.68 -5.64 5.31
CA LEU A 135 20.83 -4.47 4.47
C LEU A 135 21.56 -3.38 5.26
N PHE A 136 22.86 -3.24 5.01
CA PHE A 136 23.70 -2.30 5.74
C PHE A 136 23.61 -0.88 5.17
N SER A 137 23.36 0.09 6.04
CA SER A 137 23.43 1.52 5.74
C SER A 137 24.89 1.99 5.61
N LEU A 138 25.52 1.68 4.48
CA LEU A 138 26.90 2.04 4.14
C LEU A 138 26.93 3.40 3.44
N HIS A 139 27.04 4.48 4.20
CA HIS A 139 26.92 5.85 3.67
C HIS A 139 28.24 6.49 3.22
N ALA A 140 29.37 5.92 3.63
CA ALA A 140 30.74 6.28 3.28
C ALA A 140 31.69 5.15 3.71
N VAL A 141 32.90 5.14 3.16
CA VAL A 141 33.98 4.22 3.57
C VAL A 141 35.19 4.95 4.14
N ASP A 142 35.25 6.28 4.02
CA ASP A 142 36.16 7.11 4.81
C ASP A 142 35.58 7.24 6.24
N PRO A 143 36.33 6.86 7.29
CA PRO A 143 35.83 6.88 8.67
C PRO A 143 35.38 8.27 9.15
N ASN A 144 36.10 9.33 8.75
CA ASN A 144 35.77 10.70 9.16
C ASN A 144 34.46 11.16 8.53
N LEU A 145 34.27 10.89 7.23
CA LEU A 145 33.05 11.14 6.50
C LEU A 145 31.88 10.33 7.08
N PHE A 146 32.09 9.03 7.33
CA PHE A 146 31.07 8.15 7.91
C PHE A 146 30.61 8.67 9.29
N TYR A 147 31.56 9.03 10.16
CA TYR A 147 31.26 9.62 11.45
C TYR A 147 30.55 10.97 11.31
N ARG A 148 31.01 11.84 10.41
CA ARG A 148 30.38 13.14 10.19
C ARG A 148 28.89 12.98 9.84
N ILE A 149 28.59 12.14 8.86
CA ILE A 149 27.26 12.04 8.26
C ILE A 149 26.29 11.15 9.04
N THR A 150 26.78 10.22 9.87
CA THR A 150 25.92 9.29 10.65
C THR A 150 26.07 9.39 12.17
N LYS A 151 27.17 9.98 12.65
CA LYS A 151 27.69 9.85 14.03
C LYS A 151 27.96 8.40 14.46
N GLY A 152 28.16 7.51 13.48
CA GLY A 152 28.58 6.12 13.67
C GLY A 152 30.07 5.92 13.49
N ASN A 153 30.50 4.67 13.65
CA ASN A 153 31.88 4.25 13.50
C ASN A 153 31.97 3.27 12.31
N PHE A 154 32.79 3.59 11.32
CA PHE A 154 32.91 2.80 10.10
C PHE A 154 33.57 1.46 10.39
N GLU A 155 34.62 1.44 11.20
CA GLU A 155 35.40 0.25 11.54
C GLU A 155 34.54 -0.82 12.23
N LYS A 156 33.55 -0.41 13.03
CA LYS A 156 32.56 -1.34 13.62
C LYS A 156 31.67 -1.97 12.57
N LEU A 157 31.24 -1.22 11.57
CA LEU A 157 30.47 -1.78 10.46
C LEU A 157 31.36 -2.71 9.62
N GLU A 158 32.61 -2.32 9.38
CA GLU A 158 33.59 -3.14 8.67
C GLU A 158 33.85 -4.47 9.40
N ASP A 159 34.07 -4.49 10.72
CA ASP A 159 34.28 -5.73 11.49
C ASP A 159 33.08 -6.68 11.40
N VAL A 160 31.85 -6.15 11.43
CA VAL A 160 30.64 -6.96 11.21
C VAL A 160 30.64 -7.56 9.80
N MET A 161 30.97 -6.76 8.78
CA MET A 161 31.03 -7.23 7.40
C MET A 161 32.13 -8.28 7.20
N ASP A 162 33.31 -8.10 7.83
CA ASP A 162 34.41 -9.07 7.82
C ASP A 162 33.97 -10.42 8.40
N ARG A 163 33.25 -10.41 9.53
CA ARG A 163 32.73 -11.64 10.16
C ARG A 163 31.71 -12.35 9.26
N LEU A 164 30.83 -11.61 8.61
CA LEU A 164 29.84 -12.16 7.68
C LEU A 164 30.52 -12.74 6.44
N ASP A 165 31.50 -12.03 5.87
CA ASP A 165 32.29 -12.50 4.74
C ASP A 165 33.02 -13.80 5.08
N ALA A 166 33.62 -13.89 6.27
CA ALA A 166 34.37 -15.07 6.75
C ALA A 166 33.51 -16.33 6.89
N VAL A 167 32.22 -16.19 7.18
CA VAL A 167 31.28 -17.33 7.27
C VAL A 167 30.46 -17.54 5.99
N GLY A 168 30.79 -16.82 4.92
CA GLY A 168 30.10 -16.95 3.62
C GLY A 168 28.68 -16.38 3.60
N PHE A 169 28.34 -15.47 4.52
CA PHE A 169 27.02 -14.86 4.60
C PHE A 169 26.93 -13.68 3.64
N ASP A 170 26.12 -13.78 2.59
CA ASP A 170 25.88 -12.64 1.69
C ASP A 170 24.84 -11.67 2.25
N TYR A 171 25.04 -10.40 1.98
CA TYR A 171 24.18 -9.30 2.42
C TYR A 171 24.02 -8.25 1.31
N CYS A 172 23.31 -7.18 1.62
CA CYS A 172 23.07 -6.05 0.73
C CYS A 172 23.54 -4.74 1.40
N THR A 173 23.69 -3.68 0.61
CA THR A 173 24.03 -2.34 1.13
C THR A 173 23.10 -1.27 0.58
N ASN A 174 22.84 -0.24 1.38
CA ASN A 174 22.15 0.98 0.97
C ASN A 174 23.00 2.21 1.27
N THR A 175 23.02 3.14 0.32
CA THR A 175 23.66 4.43 0.45
C THR A 175 22.66 5.52 0.06
N VAL A 176 22.29 6.38 1.01
CA VAL A 176 21.62 7.64 0.66
C VAL A 176 22.63 8.55 -0.03
N VAL A 177 22.31 8.95 -1.26
CA VAL A 177 23.08 9.87 -2.09
C VAL A 177 22.51 11.27 -1.90
N TYR A 178 23.34 12.17 -1.38
CA TYR A 178 22.95 13.54 -1.04
C TYR A 178 24.16 14.48 -1.15
N ALA A 179 23.95 15.78 -0.95
CA ALA A 179 24.94 16.81 -1.29
C ALA A 179 26.32 16.57 -0.63
N ASN A 180 26.35 16.11 0.62
CA ASN A 180 27.60 15.99 1.36
C ASN A 180 28.34 14.65 1.16
N ASN A 181 27.86 13.72 0.32
CA ASN A 181 28.58 12.49 -0.01
C ASN A 181 28.59 12.14 -1.51
N ALA A 182 27.96 12.96 -2.37
CA ALA A 182 27.84 12.71 -3.81
C ALA A 182 29.18 12.32 -4.47
N TRP A 183 30.25 13.02 -4.15
CA TRP A 183 31.59 12.80 -4.71
C TRP A 183 32.25 11.50 -4.27
N ASN A 184 31.82 10.92 -3.15
CA ASN A 184 32.41 9.71 -2.54
C ASN A 184 31.67 8.42 -2.89
N ILE A 185 30.58 8.51 -3.66
CA ILE A 185 29.81 7.33 -4.11
C ILE A 185 30.69 6.29 -4.85
N PRO A 186 31.62 6.67 -5.74
CA PRO A 186 32.52 5.71 -6.38
C PRO A 186 33.44 4.98 -5.40
N ASP A 187 33.80 5.60 -4.27
CA ASP A 187 34.72 4.99 -3.30
C ASP A 187 34.05 3.84 -2.55
N ILE A 188 32.74 3.92 -2.33
CA ILE A 188 31.94 2.81 -1.79
C ILE A 188 32.00 1.59 -2.73
N ALA A 189 31.79 1.81 -4.02
CA ALA A 189 31.88 0.73 -5.02
C ALA A 189 33.29 0.13 -5.09
N LYS A 190 34.34 0.97 -5.15
CA LYS A 190 35.74 0.51 -5.13
C LYS A 190 36.04 -0.31 -3.88
N TYR A 191 35.58 0.13 -2.71
CA TYR A 191 35.77 -0.60 -1.46
C TYR A 191 35.09 -1.99 -1.51
N ILE A 192 33.82 -2.05 -1.93
CA ILE A 192 33.07 -3.31 -2.05
C ILE A 192 33.81 -4.29 -2.96
N VAL A 193 34.22 -3.84 -4.15
CA VAL A 193 34.91 -4.68 -5.15
C VAL A 193 36.30 -5.09 -4.69
N SER A 194 37.13 -4.14 -4.22
CA SER A 194 38.51 -4.42 -3.82
C SER A 194 38.63 -5.34 -2.61
N LYS A 195 37.71 -5.21 -1.64
CA LYS A 195 37.62 -6.10 -0.47
C LYS A 195 36.91 -7.42 -0.78
N LYS A 196 36.39 -7.60 -2.00
CA LYS A 196 35.61 -8.78 -2.41
C LYS A 196 34.46 -9.07 -1.45
N ARG A 197 33.76 -8.01 -1.02
CA ARG A 197 32.64 -8.10 -0.07
C ARG A 197 31.54 -8.99 -0.64
N ARG A 198 30.85 -9.75 0.20
CA ARG A 198 29.73 -10.62 -0.20
C ARG A 198 28.43 -9.84 -0.40
N VAL A 199 28.53 -8.66 -1.02
CA VAL A 199 27.38 -7.81 -1.36
C VAL A 199 26.72 -8.32 -2.63
N ARG A 200 25.43 -8.64 -2.57
CA ARG A 200 24.66 -9.07 -3.75
C ARG A 200 23.95 -7.92 -4.45
N ILE A 201 23.51 -6.94 -3.66
CA ILE A 201 22.77 -5.78 -4.15
C ILE A 201 23.26 -4.53 -3.43
N CYS A 202 23.56 -3.49 -4.21
CA CYS A 202 23.80 -2.14 -3.71
C CYS A 202 22.66 -1.22 -4.16
N ASN A 203 21.97 -0.57 -3.21
CA ASN A 203 20.99 0.46 -3.54
C ASN A 203 21.53 1.86 -3.28
N PHE A 204 21.55 2.69 -4.32
CA PHE A 204 21.77 4.13 -4.22
C PHE A 204 20.42 4.83 -4.08
N ILE A 205 20.15 5.41 -2.92
CA ILE A 205 18.89 6.09 -2.62
C ILE A 205 19.10 7.58 -2.80
N THR A 206 18.54 8.16 -3.86
CA THR A 206 18.60 9.62 -4.00
C THR A 206 17.76 10.26 -2.89
N MET A 207 18.33 11.28 -2.22
CA MET A 207 17.64 11.97 -1.14
C MET A 207 16.31 12.55 -1.63
N ASN A 208 15.22 12.17 -0.99
CA ASN A 208 13.87 12.61 -1.32
C ASN A 208 13.29 13.45 -0.18
N ALA A 209 12.56 14.54 -0.44
CA ALA A 209 12.18 15.47 0.60
C ALA A 209 10.90 15.03 1.36
N TYR A 210 10.91 13.85 1.97
CA TYR A 210 9.74 13.32 2.69
C TYR A 210 9.52 13.93 4.08
N TYR A 211 8.28 13.85 4.57
CA TYR A 211 7.88 14.27 5.91
C TYR A 211 8.25 15.74 6.21
N ALA A 212 9.01 16.01 7.28
CA ALA A 212 9.44 17.35 7.61
C ALA A 212 10.42 17.94 6.57
N TRP A 213 11.07 17.10 5.76
CA TRP A 213 12.03 17.54 4.75
C TRP A 213 11.39 18.31 3.60
N SER A 214 10.10 18.09 3.31
CA SER A 214 9.36 18.84 2.28
C SER A 214 9.15 20.32 2.63
N THR A 215 9.39 20.72 3.88
CA THR A 215 9.17 22.10 4.38
C THR A 215 10.39 23.02 4.18
N GLY A 216 11.13 22.83 3.08
CA GLY A 216 12.35 23.59 2.76
C GLY A 216 13.62 23.11 3.50
N LYS A 217 13.50 22.22 4.49
CA LYS A 217 14.64 21.66 5.22
C LYS A 217 15.57 20.80 4.36
N ALA A 218 15.08 20.31 3.22
CA ALA A 218 15.89 19.56 2.25
C ALA A 218 16.94 20.45 1.54
N PHE A 219 16.84 21.77 1.63
CA PHE A 219 17.80 22.67 0.99
C PHE A 219 19.22 22.46 1.53
N GLY A 220 20.18 22.28 0.62
CA GLY A 220 21.59 21.98 0.96
C GLY A 220 21.84 20.52 1.36
N ILE A 221 20.80 19.73 1.61
CA ILE A 221 20.90 18.28 1.85
C ILE A 221 20.63 17.52 0.54
N GLN A 222 19.55 17.86 -0.16
CA GLN A 222 19.24 17.27 -1.45
C GLN A 222 20.18 17.84 -2.53
N ALA A 223 21.02 16.96 -3.10
CA ALA A 223 21.93 17.30 -4.19
C ALA A 223 21.18 17.58 -5.50
N ARG A 224 21.79 18.33 -6.42
CA ARG A 224 21.28 18.40 -7.80
C ARG A 224 21.50 17.06 -8.51
N TYR A 225 20.61 16.71 -9.43
CA TYR A 225 20.73 15.47 -10.20
C TYR A 225 22.03 15.40 -11.00
N LYS A 226 22.43 16.51 -11.63
CA LYS A 226 23.69 16.61 -12.39
C LYS A 226 24.94 16.37 -11.53
N ASP A 227 24.87 16.66 -10.23
CA ASP A 227 26.01 16.51 -9.31
C ASP A 227 26.16 15.06 -8.83
N ILE A 228 25.12 14.23 -8.95
CA ILE A 228 25.11 12.85 -8.46
C ILE A 228 25.15 11.79 -9.56
N ILE A 229 24.72 12.12 -10.78
CA ILE A 229 24.56 11.11 -11.84
C ILE A 229 25.89 10.49 -12.27
N ASP A 230 26.93 11.30 -12.46
CA ASP A 230 28.25 10.79 -12.87
C ASP A 230 28.91 9.93 -11.79
N PRO A 231 28.93 10.35 -10.49
CA PRO A 231 29.34 9.48 -9.40
C PRO A 231 28.57 8.15 -9.34
N ILE A 232 27.24 8.19 -9.47
CA ILE A 232 26.41 6.98 -9.46
C ILE A 232 26.77 6.08 -10.66
N ARG A 233 26.90 6.63 -11.87
CA ARG A 233 27.26 5.85 -13.07
C ARG A 233 28.59 5.11 -12.92
N LYS A 234 29.61 5.80 -12.39
CA LYS A 234 30.93 5.21 -12.10
C LYS A 234 30.80 4.06 -11.10
N ALA A 235 30.06 4.27 -10.01
CA ALA A 235 29.83 3.24 -9.00
C ALA A 235 29.05 2.05 -9.55
N THR A 236 27.98 2.30 -10.32
CA THR A 236 27.17 1.26 -10.96
C THR A 236 28.01 0.39 -11.89
N THR A 237 28.83 1.01 -12.74
CA THR A 237 29.69 0.28 -13.69
C THR A 237 30.63 -0.67 -12.94
N LEU A 238 31.35 -0.17 -11.93
CA LEU A 238 32.27 -0.98 -11.12
C LEU A 238 31.58 -2.16 -10.42
N LEU A 239 30.37 -1.95 -9.89
CA LEU A 239 29.61 -2.98 -9.20
C LEU A 239 29.06 -4.04 -10.16
N GLU A 240 28.48 -3.62 -11.29
CA GLU A 240 27.93 -4.54 -12.29
C GLU A 240 29.03 -5.37 -12.96
N ASP A 241 30.20 -4.78 -13.25
CA ASP A 241 31.38 -5.50 -13.77
C ASP A 241 31.86 -6.58 -12.79
N ALA A 242 31.63 -6.38 -11.49
CA ALA A 242 31.91 -7.36 -10.43
C ALA A 242 30.75 -8.34 -10.16
N GLY A 243 29.67 -8.30 -10.96
CA GLY A 243 28.50 -9.17 -10.81
C GLY A 243 27.55 -8.78 -9.66
N ILE A 244 27.67 -7.56 -9.13
CA ILE A 244 26.83 -7.04 -8.05
C ILE A 244 25.67 -6.26 -8.65
N ALA A 245 24.44 -6.60 -8.28
CA ALA A 245 23.28 -5.89 -8.79
C ALA A 245 23.17 -4.49 -8.20
N VAL A 246 22.70 -3.53 -8.99
CA VAL A 246 22.56 -2.14 -8.57
C VAL A 246 21.13 -1.66 -8.79
N ASN A 247 20.61 -0.98 -7.77
CA ASN A 247 19.33 -0.30 -7.78
C ASN A 247 19.52 1.19 -7.46
N ILE A 248 18.89 2.07 -8.22
CA ILE A 248 18.86 3.51 -7.98
C ILE A 248 17.44 3.88 -7.58
N ARG A 249 17.26 4.23 -6.31
CA ARG A 249 15.95 4.49 -5.71
C ARG A 249 15.63 5.98 -5.72
N TYR A 250 14.40 6.27 -6.15
CA TYR A 250 13.84 7.62 -6.29
C TYR A 250 14.59 8.52 -7.27
N GLY A 251 13.91 9.55 -7.77
CA GLY A 251 14.42 10.49 -8.77
C GLY A 251 13.50 10.49 -9.99
N THR A 252 14.03 10.89 -11.14
CA THR A 252 13.32 10.82 -12.42
C THR A 252 14.15 10.03 -13.43
N TYR A 253 13.50 9.39 -14.40
CA TYR A 253 14.22 8.69 -15.49
C TYR A 253 15.22 9.60 -16.20
N CYS A 254 14.91 10.89 -16.35
CA CYS A 254 15.81 11.81 -17.04
C CYS A 254 17.02 12.24 -16.19
N ALA A 255 16.88 12.24 -14.86
CA ALA A 255 18.00 12.48 -13.94
C ALA A 255 19.02 11.34 -13.93
N ILE A 256 18.62 10.14 -14.33
CA ILE A 256 19.44 8.93 -14.32
C ILE A 256 19.63 8.32 -15.72
N LYS A 257 19.65 9.17 -16.74
CA LYS A 257 19.76 8.75 -18.14
C LYS A 257 20.99 7.85 -18.37
N GLY A 258 20.78 6.74 -19.08
CA GLY A 258 21.75 5.67 -19.29
C GLY A 258 21.81 4.62 -18.16
N LEU A 259 21.07 4.80 -17.06
CA LEU A 259 20.95 3.86 -15.94
C LEU A 259 19.49 3.46 -15.68
N GLU A 260 18.62 3.59 -16.69
CA GLU A 260 17.18 3.38 -16.57
C GLU A 260 16.84 1.96 -16.08
N LYS A 261 17.64 0.95 -16.49
CA LYS A 261 17.49 -0.44 -16.03
C LYS A 261 17.70 -0.61 -14.53
N ASN A 262 18.42 0.31 -13.89
CA ASN A 262 18.71 0.28 -12.46
C ASN A 262 17.65 1.02 -11.64
N PHE A 263 16.73 1.75 -12.28
CA PHE A 263 15.79 2.64 -11.58
C PHE A 263 14.69 1.90 -10.83
N VAL A 264 14.52 2.21 -9.55
CA VAL A 264 13.40 1.74 -8.72
C VAL A 264 12.70 2.97 -8.13
N GLY A 265 11.74 3.51 -8.89
CA GLY A 265 10.93 4.64 -8.48
C GLY A 265 9.81 4.26 -7.49
N CYS A 266 9.12 5.25 -6.95
CA CYS A 266 7.89 5.13 -6.17
C CYS A 266 6.80 4.34 -6.90
N VAL A 267 6.71 4.48 -8.23
CA VAL A 267 5.74 3.72 -9.05
C VAL A 267 6.18 2.26 -9.21
N GLY A 268 7.47 2.03 -9.44
CA GLY A 268 8.02 0.70 -9.72
C GLY A 268 8.41 -0.13 -8.50
N VAL A 269 8.43 0.47 -7.30
CA VAL A 269 8.92 -0.18 -6.06
C VAL A 269 8.20 -1.49 -5.73
N LEU A 270 6.91 -1.60 -6.06
CA LEU A 270 6.11 -2.81 -5.78
C LEU A 270 6.50 -4.00 -6.66
N PHE A 271 7.31 -3.79 -7.71
CA PHE A 271 7.75 -4.80 -8.67
C PHE A 271 9.20 -5.22 -8.46
N ASP A 272 9.94 -4.57 -7.56
CA ASP A 272 11.28 -5.01 -7.17
C ASP A 272 11.16 -6.08 -6.06
N PRO A 273 11.76 -7.27 -6.22
CA PRO A 273 11.59 -8.40 -5.30
C PRO A 273 12.10 -8.14 -3.89
N TYR A 274 13.01 -7.19 -3.76
CA TYR A 274 13.64 -6.80 -2.51
C TYR A 274 12.98 -5.58 -1.91
N GLU A 275 11.93 -5.07 -2.51
CA GLU A 275 11.19 -3.92 -2.00
C GLU A 275 9.79 -4.33 -1.57
N TRP A 276 9.22 -3.53 -0.68
CA TRP A 276 7.98 -3.89 0.02
C TRP A 276 6.72 -3.54 -0.78
N ARG A 277 5.70 -4.41 -0.68
CA ARG A 277 4.37 -4.20 -1.29
C ARG A 277 3.38 -3.45 -0.39
N ASN A 278 3.56 -3.51 0.93
CA ASN A 278 2.72 -2.79 1.90
C ASN A 278 3.23 -1.36 2.14
N THR A 279 2.40 -0.51 2.77
CA THR A 279 2.87 0.82 3.16
C THR A 279 3.92 0.72 4.26
N THR A 280 4.90 1.62 4.22
CA THR A 280 5.95 1.73 5.25
C THR A 280 5.40 2.09 6.63
N GLN A 281 4.25 2.77 6.68
CA GLN A 281 3.68 3.30 7.93
C GLN A 281 2.79 2.30 8.65
N ASN A 282 2.15 1.39 7.90
CA ASN A 282 1.21 0.43 8.46
C ASN A 282 1.36 -0.93 7.76
N PRO A 283 1.78 -1.99 8.49
CA PRO A 283 1.85 -3.34 7.93
C PRO A 283 0.50 -3.86 7.43
N PHE A 284 -0.62 -3.31 7.92
CA PHE A 284 -1.96 -3.73 7.52
C PHE A 284 -2.47 -3.08 6.22
N ASP A 285 -1.73 -2.12 5.66
CA ASP A 285 -2.12 -1.45 4.42
C ASP A 285 -1.35 -2.09 3.24
N VAL A 286 -1.93 -3.12 2.61
CA VAL A 286 -1.43 -3.71 1.36
C VAL A 286 -1.95 -2.90 0.18
N ILE A 287 -1.09 -2.67 -0.81
CA ILE A 287 -1.41 -1.90 -2.02
C ILE A 287 -1.60 -2.89 -3.17
N GLY A 288 -2.74 -2.81 -3.86
CA GLY A 288 -3.01 -3.63 -5.05
C GLY A 288 -3.51 -5.03 -4.71
N THR A 289 -4.55 -5.50 -5.40
CA THR A 289 -4.88 -6.94 -5.46
C THR A 289 -4.09 -7.68 -6.53
N ASP A 290 -3.63 -6.95 -7.55
CA ASP A 290 -2.92 -7.42 -8.74
C ASP A 290 -2.02 -6.29 -9.29
N GLU A 291 -1.22 -6.59 -10.31
CA GLU A 291 -0.22 -5.70 -10.90
C GLU A 291 -0.81 -4.37 -11.40
N GLU A 292 -1.97 -4.40 -12.06
CA GLU A 292 -2.60 -3.23 -12.66
C GLU A 292 -3.16 -2.28 -11.58
N ASP A 293 -3.84 -2.84 -10.57
CA ASP A 293 -4.33 -2.09 -9.42
C ASP A 293 -3.15 -1.49 -8.61
N ALA A 294 -2.09 -2.27 -8.36
CA ALA A 294 -0.92 -1.78 -7.65
C ALA A 294 -0.23 -0.63 -8.39
N PHE A 295 -0.08 -0.74 -9.71
CA PHE A 295 0.47 0.33 -10.56
C PHE A 295 -0.41 1.59 -10.48
N THR A 296 -1.71 1.45 -10.69
CA THR A 296 -2.68 2.55 -10.66
C THR A 296 -2.69 3.26 -9.30
N LEU A 297 -2.71 2.50 -8.20
CA LEU A 297 -2.67 3.04 -6.84
C LEU A 297 -1.35 3.75 -6.55
N SER A 298 -0.23 3.23 -7.03
CA SER A 298 1.09 3.86 -6.85
C SER A 298 1.19 5.18 -7.58
N ARG A 299 0.65 5.25 -8.81
CA ARG A 299 0.53 6.50 -9.59
C ARG A 299 -0.32 7.55 -8.88
N ARG A 300 -1.48 7.16 -8.36
CA ARG A 300 -2.36 8.07 -7.59
C ARG A 300 -1.73 8.61 -6.31
N LYS A 301 -0.72 7.92 -5.77
CA LYS A 301 0.01 8.33 -4.55
C LYS A 301 1.16 9.29 -4.79
N LEU A 302 1.56 9.55 -6.04
CA LEU A 302 2.68 10.45 -6.34
C LEU A 302 2.54 11.85 -5.70
N PRO A 303 1.37 12.51 -5.71
CA PRO A 303 1.20 13.78 -5.00
C PRO A 303 1.38 13.65 -3.48
N LEU A 304 0.95 12.53 -2.89
CA LEU A 304 1.14 12.23 -1.46
C LEU A 304 2.62 12.00 -1.13
N ASN A 305 3.41 11.53 -2.11
CA ASN A 305 4.85 11.37 -2.04
C ASN A 305 5.61 12.63 -2.48
N ASN A 306 4.96 13.80 -2.47
CA ASN A 306 5.58 15.08 -2.81
C ASN A 306 6.17 15.12 -4.22
N LYS A 307 5.56 14.41 -5.18
CA LYS A 307 6.01 14.38 -6.58
C LYS A 307 5.11 15.20 -7.50
N ALA A 308 5.72 15.87 -8.46
CA ALA A 308 5.04 16.66 -9.48
C ALA A 308 5.70 16.51 -10.87
N PHE A 309 4.94 16.81 -11.91
CA PHE A 309 5.41 16.81 -13.29
C PHE A 309 5.42 18.26 -13.80
N PRO A 310 6.60 18.87 -13.98
CA PRO A 310 6.72 20.18 -14.62
C PRO A 310 6.13 20.19 -16.04
N GLU A 311 5.89 21.39 -16.58
CA GLU A 311 5.27 21.58 -17.90
C GLU A 311 6.00 20.79 -19.01
N LYS A 312 7.34 20.79 -18.98
CA LYS A 312 8.20 20.02 -19.90
C LYS A 312 7.85 18.54 -19.95
N CYS A 313 7.34 17.96 -18.87
CA CYS A 313 7.01 16.53 -18.81
C CYS A 313 5.76 16.15 -19.60
N LYS A 314 4.94 17.10 -20.09
CA LYS A 314 3.66 16.80 -20.76
C LYS A 314 3.79 15.86 -21.96
N LEU A 315 4.87 16.01 -22.74
CA LEU A 315 5.15 15.23 -23.94
C LEU A 315 6.22 14.14 -23.72
N CYS A 316 6.61 13.88 -22.46
CA CYS A 316 7.64 12.90 -22.15
C CYS A 316 7.10 11.48 -22.34
N SER A 317 7.78 10.66 -23.16
CA SER A 317 7.35 9.28 -23.44
C SER A 317 7.25 8.40 -22.18
N VAL A 318 8.12 8.61 -21.20
CA VAL A 318 8.15 7.81 -19.95
C VAL A 318 7.31 8.40 -18.81
N LYS A 319 6.49 9.44 -19.07
CA LYS A 319 5.74 10.16 -18.02
C LYS A 319 4.85 9.23 -17.19
N GLU A 320 4.23 8.24 -17.81
CA GLU A 320 3.28 7.36 -17.13
C GLU A 320 3.93 6.39 -16.16
N ILE A 321 5.20 6.06 -16.36
CA ILE A 321 5.95 5.15 -15.48
C ILE A 321 6.93 5.89 -14.56
N CYS A 322 7.11 7.19 -14.75
CA CYS A 322 7.99 8.03 -13.96
C CYS A 322 7.34 8.43 -12.63
N ASP A 323 8.18 8.70 -11.62
CA ASP A 323 7.73 9.28 -10.34
C ASP A 323 7.36 10.76 -10.48
N GLY A 324 8.00 11.48 -11.39
CA GLY A 324 8.04 12.94 -11.38
C GLY A 324 9.10 13.50 -10.41
N VAL A 325 9.25 14.81 -10.43
CA VAL A 325 10.25 15.54 -9.64
C VAL A 325 9.71 15.77 -8.24
N ASP A 326 10.57 15.71 -7.23
CA ASP A 326 10.18 16.16 -5.89
C ASP A 326 9.81 17.65 -5.89
N VAL A 327 8.71 18.03 -5.24
CA VAL A 327 8.21 19.42 -5.24
C VAL A 327 9.19 20.37 -4.56
N ALA A 328 9.88 19.93 -3.50
CA ALA A 328 10.87 20.75 -2.82
C ALA A 328 12.14 20.91 -3.68
N TYR A 329 12.54 19.86 -4.41
CA TYR A 329 13.58 19.95 -5.43
C TYR A 329 13.21 20.97 -6.50
N TYR A 330 12.01 20.84 -7.10
CA TYR A 330 11.54 21.72 -8.16
C TYR A 330 11.44 23.17 -7.71
N ALA A 331 10.91 23.41 -6.51
CA ALA A 331 10.83 24.76 -5.93
C ALA A 331 12.22 25.41 -5.76
N LYS A 332 13.26 24.60 -5.58
CA LYS A 332 14.63 25.10 -5.36
C LYS A 332 15.44 25.26 -6.64
N TYR A 333 15.38 24.27 -7.54
CA TYR A 333 16.27 24.17 -8.71
C TYR A 333 15.54 24.37 -10.04
N GLY A 334 14.20 24.51 -10.04
CA GLY A 334 13.39 24.64 -11.25
C GLY A 334 13.37 23.37 -12.10
N ASP A 335 13.10 23.53 -13.39
CA ASP A 335 13.08 22.43 -14.38
C ASP A 335 14.29 22.43 -15.33
N GLU A 336 15.38 23.12 -14.99
CA GLU A 336 16.57 23.21 -15.84
C GLU A 336 17.15 21.83 -16.18
N GLU A 337 17.17 20.92 -15.20
CA GLU A 337 17.71 19.56 -15.32
C GLU A 337 16.69 18.55 -15.88
N ILE A 338 15.46 18.98 -16.14
CA ILE A 338 14.38 18.09 -16.59
C ILE A 338 14.41 17.96 -18.10
N GLN A 339 14.80 16.77 -18.57
CA GLN A 339 14.92 16.45 -19.98
C GLN A 339 13.92 15.36 -20.37
N PRO A 340 12.78 15.69 -20.99
CA PRO A 340 11.81 14.71 -21.47
C PRO A 340 12.42 13.68 -22.41
N PHE A 341 11.93 12.44 -22.35
CA PHE A 341 12.23 11.42 -23.35
C PHE A 341 11.32 11.63 -24.56
N ASN A 342 11.89 11.48 -25.75
CA ASN A 342 11.16 11.49 -27.01
C ASN A 342 10.66 10.07 -27.33
N GLY A 343 9.66 9.99 -28.21
CA GLY A 343 9.12 8.71 -28.71
C GLY A 343 7.68 8.43 -28.26
N PRO A 344 7.14 7.25 -28.58
CA PRO A 344 5.80 6.86 -28.19
C PRO A 344 5.69 6.71 -26.66
N PRO A 345 4.51 6.95 -26.06
CA PRO A 345 4.29 6.73 -24.63
C PRO A 345 4.64 5.31 -24.19
N ILE A 346 5.27 5.20 -23.04
CA ILE A 346 5.59 3.95 -22.35
C ILE A 346 4.78 3.91 -21.05
N ASP A 347 3.92 2.91 -20.93
CA ASP A 347 3.03 2.65 -19.80
C ASP A 347 3.43 1.40 -18.99
N ASP A 348 4.35 0.59 -19.52
CA ASP A 348 4.91 -0.56 -18.81
C ASP A 348 5.98 -0.13 -17.79
N VAL A 349 5.62 -0.19 -16.51
CA VAL A 349 6.48 0.23 -15.39
C VAL A 349 7.81 -0.51 -15.29
N VAL A 350 7.89 -1.73 -15.82
CA VAL A 350 9.13 -2.53 -15.82
C VAL A 350 9.84 -2.55 -17.17
N TYR A 351 9.45 -1.68 -18.12
CA TYR A 351 10.03 -1.59 -19.46
C TYR A 351 11.56 -1.66 -19.46
N PHE A 352 12.24 -0.76 -18.74
CA PHE A 352 13.70 -0.74 -18.65
C PHE A 352 14.26 -1.81 -17.71
N ARG A 353 13.51 -2.18 -16.66
CA ARG A 353 13.93 -3.12 -15.61
C ARG A 353 14.18 -4.53 -16.11
N ARG A 354 13.54 -4.95 -17.21
CA ARG A 354 13.78 -6.27 -17.83
C ARG A 354 15.25 -6.54 -18.17
N ASN A 355 16.04 -5.47 -18.36
CA ASN A 355 17.46 -5.56 -18.67
C ASN A 355 18.36 -5.67 -17.41
N ASN A 356 17.80 -5.65 -16.19
CA ASN A 356 18.53 -5.75 -14.93
C ASN A 356 18.22 -7.06 -14.19
N LYS A 357 18.41 -8.21 -14.85
CA LYS A 357 18.05 -9.54 -14.30
C LYS A 357 18.72 -9.87 -12.97
N ALA A 358 19.97 -9.44 -12.77
CA ALA A 358 20.72 -9.74 -11.55
C ALA A 358 20.02 -9.23 -10.28
N ALA A 359 19.31 -8.08 -10.35
CA ALA A 359 18.55 -7.53 -9.23
C ALA A 359 17.34 -8.38 -8.83
N PHE A 360 16.94 -9.34 -9.66
CA PHE A 360 15.78 -10.20 -9.43
C PHE A 360 16.14 -11.58 -8.84
N ASN A 361 17.44 -11.85 -8.64
CA ASN A 361 17.92 -13.08 -8.03
C ASN A 361 17.78 -13.04 -6.51
N MET A 362 16.88 -13.87 -5.99
CA MET A 362 16.53 -13.96 -4.58
C MET A 362 17.10 -15.19 -3.88
N LYS A 363 17.54 -15.02 -2.62
CA LYS A 363 17.83 -16.16 -1.75
C LYS A 363 16.54 -16.78 -1.22
N GLN A 364 16.48 -18.11 -1.19
CA GLN A 364 15.41 -18.90 -0.59
C GLN A 364 15.99 -20.08 0.19
N LYS A 365 15.42 -20.40 1.37
CA LYS A 365 15.76 -21.64 2.08
C LYS A 365 15.16 -22.83 1.32
N ALA A 366 15.95 -23.89 1.21
CA ALA A 366 15.52 -25.19 0.72
C ALA A 366 15.78 -26.27 1.78
N SER A 367 14.94 -27.30 1.79
CA SER A 367 15.21 -28.55 2.52
C SER A 367 16.43 -29.28 1.93
N ASP A 368 16.93 -30.30 2.61
CA ASP A 368 18.16 -30.99 2.19
C ASP A 368 18.06 -31.65 0.82
N ASN A 369 16.85 -32.03 0.40
CA ASN A 369 16.49 -32.56 -0.93
C ASN A 369 16.22 -31.47 -1.99
N GLY A 370 16.36 -30.18 -1.65
CA GLY A 370 16.22 -29.07 -2.60
C GLY A 370 14.81 -28.45 -2.72
N THR A 371 13.80 -28.96 -2.01
CA THR A 371 12.45 -28.38 -2.03
C THR A 371 12.42 -27.00 -1.35
N LEU A 372 11.80 -26.01 -1.99
CA LEU A 372 11.65 -24.67 -1.43
C LEU A 372 10.75 -24.69 -0.19
N LEU A 373 11.23 -24.07 0.89
CA LEU A 373 10.43 -23.89 2.10
C LEU A 373 9.58 -22.62 1.95
N LEU A 374 8.26 -22.79 1.78
CA LEU A 374 7.27 -21.70 1.66
C LEU A 374 6.63 -21.32 3.01
N PRO A 375 6.16 -20.07 3.19
CA PRO A 375 5.53 -19.60 4.42
C PRO A 375 4.49 -20.58 4.96
N GLN A 376 4.55 -20.87 6.25
CA GLN A 376 3.65 -21.84 6.87
C GLN A 376 2.36 -21.16 7.31
N PHE A 377 1.25 -21.67 6.79
CA PHE A 377 -0.07 -21.39 7.31
C PHE A 377 -0.46 -22.52 8.26
N GLU A 378 -0.30 -22.32 9.56
CA GLU A 378 -1.08 -23.11 10.50
C GLU A 378 -2.52 -22.64 10.35
N ASN A 379 -3.34 -23.42 9.66
CA ASN A 379 -4.78 -23.38 9.85
C ASN A 379 -5.06 -23.86 11.28
N GLU A 380 -4.78 -23.06 12.30
CA GLU A 380 -5.62 -23.16 13.48
C GLU A 380 -7.02 -22.74 13.00
N PRO A 381 -8.02 -23.63 13.04
CA PRO A 381 -9.38 -23.18 12.95
C PRO A 381 -9.53 -22.19 14.11
N LEU A 382 -9.78 -20.92 13.81
CA LEU A 382 -10.43 -20.06 14.78
C LEU A 382 -11.68 -20.83 15.21
N VAL A 383 -11.60 -21.45 16.39
CA VAL A 383 -12.69 -22.17 17.02
C VAL A 383 -13.91 -21.29 16.84
N SER A 384 -14.96 -21.88 16.27
CA SER A 384 -16.25 -21.25 16.08
C SER A 384 -16.89 -21.00 17.44
N GLU A 385 -16.32 -20.12 18.25
CA GLU A 385 -17.09 -19.45 19.28
C GLU A 385 -18.07 -18.55 18.54
N GLN A 386 -19.31 -19.03 18.52
CA GLN A 386 -20.49 -18.22 18.29
C GLN A 386 -20.42 -17.03 19.25
N LEU A 387 -19.80 -15.94 18.81
CA LEU A 387 -20.04 -14.61 19.34
C LEU A 387 -21.55 -14.41 19.25
N LYS A 388 -22.24 -14.57 20.38
CA LYS A 388 -23.64 -14.20 20.55
C LYS A 388 -23.76 -12.76 20.07
N PHE A 389 -24.39 -12.61 18.90
CA PHE A 389 -24.62 -11.36 18.20
C PHE A 389 -25.68 -10.58 19.00
N SER A 390 -25.30 -10.04 20.16
CA SER A 390 -26.22 -9.37 21.08
C SER A 390 -26.49 -7.92 20.67
N ASP A 391 -27.63 -7.40 21.13
CA ASP A 391 -28.28 -6.12 20.83
C ASP A 391 -27.41 -4.85 20.90
N ASN A 392 -26.17 -4.96 21.37
CA ASN A 392 -25.19 -3.90 21.46
C ASN A 392 -24.78 -3.31 20.10
N ILE A 393 -24.71 -4.11 19.02
CA ILE A 393 -24.40 -3.60 17.66
C ILE A 393 -25.58 -2.82 17.07
N LYS A 394 -26.83 -3.23 17.34
CA LYS A 394 -28.03 -2.45 16.96
C LYS A 394 -28.01 -1.06 17.62
N SER A 395 -27.56 -0.95 18.87
CA SER A 395 -27.42 0.34 19.56
C SER A 395 -26.39 1.27 18.92
N ILE A 396 -25.30 0.71 18.37
CA ILE A 396 -24.23 1.45 17.67
C ILE A 396 -24.76 2.00 16.34
N PHE A 397 -25.47 1.17 15.56
CA PHE A 397 -26.09 1.61 14.31
C PHE A 397 -27.21 2.62 14.54
N LEU A 398 -28.05 2.45 15.57
CA LEU A 398 -29.06 3.45 15.95
C LEU A 398 -28.41 4.77 16.40
N GLY A 399 -27.32 4.72 17.17
CA GLY A 399 -26.60 5.90 17.64
C GLY A 399 -25.94 6.68 16.50
N ILE A 400 -25.35 5.98 15.53
CA ILE A 400 -24.79 6.58 14.31
C ILE A 400 -25.91 7.18 13.46
N ARG A 401 -27.02 6.47 13.26
CA ARG A 401 -28.19 6.94 12.49
C ARG A 401 -28.84 8.18 13.12
N LYS A 402 -28.99 8.24 14.46
CA LYS A 402 -29.48 9.42 15.18
C LYS A 402 -28.54 10.62 15.09
N PHE A 403 -27.22 10.39 15.03
CA PHE A 403 -26.21 11.44 14.93
C PHE A 403 -26.15 12.07 13.53
N TYR A 404 -26.22 11.26 12.47
CA TYR A 404 -26.27 11.75 11.09
C TYR A 404 -27.60 12.43 10.74
N ALA A 405 -28.72 11.93 11.28
CA ALA A 405 -30.03 12.56 11.09
C ALA A 405 -30.13 13.97 11.71
N ASN A 406 -29.48 14.21 12.86
CA ASN A 406 -29.61 15.49 13.58
C ASN A 406 -28.68 16.61 13.09
N LYS A 407 -27.54 16.29 12.46
CA LYS A 407 -26.53 17.31 12.12
C LYS A 407 -26.53 17.76 10.66
N PHE A 408 -27.07 16.95 9.75
CA PHE A 408 -27.12 17.27 8.32
C PHE A 408 -28.35 18.09 7.93
N PHE A 409 -29.50 17.89 8.59
CA PHE A 409 -30.75 18.61 8.28
C PHE A 409 -30.78 20.06 8.75
N ARG A 410 -29.99 20.45 9.78
CA ARG A 410 -30.04 21.81 10.35
C ARG A 410 -29.19 22.85 9.62
N ARG A 411 -28.34 22.46 8.66
CA ARG A 411 -27.39 23.38 8.00
C ARG A 411 -27.73 23.75 6.56
N LEU A 412 -28.81 23.20 6.00
CA LEU A 412 -29.24 23.43 4.62
C LEU A 412 -30.49 24.31 4.48
N TYR A 413 -31.06 24.82 5.57
CA TYR A 413 -32.33 25.57 5.53
C TYR A 413 -32.28 27.01 6.09
N LEU A 414 -31.12 27.52 6.49
CA LEU A 414 -31.01 28.91 6.97
C LEU A 414 -29.69 29.55 6.52
N SER A 415 -29.63 29.93 5.24
CA SER A 415 -28.84 31.09 4.81
C SER A 415 -29.42 31.60 3.49
N GLU A 416 -30.07 32.76 3.57
CA GLU A 416 -30.62 33.50 2.45
C GLU A 416 -29.54 33.81 1.41
N ALA A 417 -29.77 33.40 0.16
CA ALA A 417 -28.97 33.84 -0.98
C ALA A 417 -29.64 35.06 -1.64
N PRO A 418 -28.89 36.09 -2.05
CA PRO A 418 -29.45 37.32 -2.61
C PRO A 418 -30.00 37.11 -4.02
N LYS A 419 -31.15 37.74 -4.29
CA LYS A 419 -31.83 37.79 -5.60
C LYS A 419 -30.90 38.35 -6.68
N ARG A 420 -30.67 37.60 -7.76
CA ARG A 420 -30.22 38.14 -9.06
C ARG A 420 -31.14 37.63 -10.17
N ASN A 421 -31.54 38.57 -11.03
CA ASN A 421 -32.51 38.43 -12.11
C ASN A 421 -32.12 37.37 -13.15
N LEU A 422 -33.09 36.53 -13.50
CA LEU A 422 -33.05 35.60 -14.62
C LEU A 422 -33.72 36.26 -15.83
N SER A 423 -32.93 36.86 -16.70
CA SER A 423 -33.38 37.25 -18.04
C SER A 423 -32.25 36.98 -19.05
N GLU A 424 -31.95 35.71 -19.28
CA GLU A 424 -31.21 35.23 -20.46
C GLU A 424 -31.27 33.69 -20.47
N LYS A 425 -31.82 33.10 -21.54
CA LYS A 425 -31.63 31.68 -21.85
C LYS A 425 -30.34 31.54 -22.67
N PRO A 426 -29.45 30.59 -22.31
CA PRO A 426 -28.78 29.81 -23.36
C PRO A 426 -28.55 28.33 -22.91
N PRO A 427 -27.87 27.48 -23.70
CA PRO A 427 -28.41 26.66 -24.77
C PRO A 427 -28.40 25.14 -24.44
N LEU A 428 -29.00 24.36 -25.34
CA LEU A 428 -28.98 22.90 -25.37
C LEU A 428 -27.53 22.35 -25.50
N TRP A 429 -27.23 21.32 -24.70
CA TRP A 429 -26.03 20.46 -24.61
C TRP A 429 -24.76 21.04 -23.95
N THR A 430 -24.31 20.40 -22.85
CA THR A 430 -22.89 20.27 -22.48
C THR A 430 -22.65 19.11 -21.49
N ASP A 431 -21.48 18.52 -21.69
CA ASP A 431 -20.75 17.41 -21.06
C ASP A 431 -20.91 17.11 -19.57
N ALA A 432 -20.95 15.82 -19.25
CA ALA A 432 -20.92 15.28 -17.91
C ALA A 432 -19.47 15.23 -17.37
N HIS A 433 -19.20 16.00 -16.32
CA HIS A 433 -18.00 15.86 -15.50
C HIS A 433 -18.09 14.63 -14.57
N GLU A 434 -17.08 13.78 -14.63
CA GLU A 434 -16.87 12.66 -13.71
C GLU A 434 -16.44 13.14 -12.31
N LEU A 435 -17.31 12.93 -11.33
CA LEU A 435 -17.00 12.90 -9.91
C LEU A 435 -17.53 11.59 -9.35
N ASN A 436 -16.62 10.73 -8.87
CA ASN A 436 -16.87 9.56 -8.01
C ASN A 436 -18.16 8.77 -8.29
N GLY A 437 -18.01 7.71 -9.10
CA GLY A 437 -19.06 6.82 -9.59
C GLY A 437 -20.19 6.51 -8.60
N THR A 438 -21.31 7.21 -8.81
CA THR A 438 -22.66 6.71 -8.55
C THR A 438 -23.40 6.95 -9.86
N VAL A 439 -23.59 5.92 -10.69
CA VAL A 439 -24.43 6.07 -11.90
C VAL A 439 -25.88 5.91 -11.46
N ASN A 440 -26.45 7.00 -10.92
CA ASN A 440 -27.90 7.12 -10.80
C ASN A 440 -28.44 7.53 -12.18
N GLN A 441 -28.74 6.56 -13.04
CA GLN A 441 -29.48 6.84 -14.26
C GLN A 441 -30.97 6.58 -14.03
N ALA A 442 -31.75 7.64 -14.08
CA ALA A 442 -33.19 7.60 -14.18
C ALA A 442 -33.58 6.98 -15.54
N LEU A 443 -34.35 5.90 -15.52
CA LEU A 443 -34.99 5.34 -16.71
C LEU A 443 -36.45 5.73 -16.65
N THR A 444 -36.98 6.40 -17.68
CA THR A 444 -38.41 6.73 -17.80
C THR A 444 -39.07 5.67 -18.68
N LEU A 445 -40.05 4.94 -18.15
CA LEU A 445 -40.73 3.87 -18.88
C LEU A 445 -42.07 4.32 -19.44
N PRO A 446 -42.41 3.96 -20.69
CA PRO A 446 -43.74 4.19 -21.24
C PRO A 446 -44.79 3.25 -20.63
N ARG A 447 -46.06 3.65 -20.71
CA ARG A 447 -47.21 2.90 -20.17
C ARG A 447 -47.32 1.52 -20.81
N GLY A 448 -47.53 0.49 -19.99
CA GLY A 448 -47.55 -0.92 -20.44
C GLY A 448 -46.17 -1.54 -20.73
N ALA A 449 -45.06 -0.82 -20.48
CA ALA A 449 -43.72 -1.37 -20.63
C ALA A 449 -43.49 -2.52 -19.65
N ARG A 450 -42.93 -3.62 -20.16
CA ARG A 450 -42.48 -4.75 -19.37
C ARG A 450 -40.96 -4.77 -19.33
N ILE A 451 -40.39 -4.85 -18.14
CA ILE A 451 -38.94 -5.01 -17.97
C ILE A 451 -38.66 -6.47 -17.65
N GLN A 452 -37.70 -7.08 -18.37
CA GLN A 452 -37.17 -8.41 -18.11
C GLN A 452 -35.74 -8.30 -17.54
N PHE A 453 -35.51 -8.96 -16.40
CA PHE A 453 -34.18 -9.12 -15.80
C PHE A 453 -33.70 -10.56 -15.97
N SER A 454 -32.43 -10.77 -16.32
CA SER A 454 -31.80 -12.09 -16.25
C SER A 454 -30.76 -12.15 -15.14
N ILE A 455 -30.99 -13.03 -14.17
CA ILE A 455 -30.13 -13.26 -13.00
C ILE A 455 -29.19 -14.44 -13.26
N ASP A 456 -27.90 -14.29 -12.93
CA ASP A 456 -26.91 -15.37 -12.96
C ASP A 456 -26.20 -15.47 -11.59
N ILE A 457 -26.06 -16.69 -11.07
CA ILE A 457 -25.48 -16.96 -9.75
C ILE A 457 -24.18 -17.72 -9.95
N SER A 458 -23.03 -17.07 -9.71
CA SER A 458 -21.72 -17.74 -9.71
C SER A 458 -20.89 -17.34 -8.48
N LYS A 459 -20.21 -18.33 -7.87
CA LYS A 459 -19.30 -18.16 -6.71
C LYS A 459 -19.88 -17.32 -5.56
N GLY A 460 -21.12 -17.63 -5.14
CA GLY A 460 -21.75 -17.02 -3.97
C GLY A 460 -22.12 -15.53 -4.13
N SER A 461 -22.18 -15.03 -5.36
CA SER A 461 -22.63 -13.68 -5.70
C SER A 461 -23.72 -13.74 -6.77
N ILE A 462 -24.74 -12.90 -6.64
CA ILE A 462 -25.84 -12.76 -7.62
C ILE A 462 -25.47 -11.60 -8.54
N PHE A 463 -25.44 -11.85 -9.85
CA PHE A 463 -25.15 -10.86 -10.88
C PHE A 463 -26.38 -10.61 -11.75
N TYR A 464 -26.76 -9.35 -11.94
CA TYR A 464 -27.77 -8.98 -12.94
C TYR A 464 -27.05 -8.77 -14.27
N SER A 465 -27.38 -9.60 -15.27
CA SER A 465 -26.60 -9.63 -16.51
C SER A 465 -27.18 -8.75 -17.63
N LYS A 466 -28.52 -8.60 -17.73
CA LYS A 466 -29.18 -7.80 -18.77
C LYS A 466 -30.56 -7.29 -18.33
N VAL A 467 -30.90 -6.08 -18.78
CA VAL A 467 -32.24 -5.46 -18.65
C VAL A 467 -32.80 -5.25 -20.06
N ARG A 468 -33.99 -5.77 -20.35
CA ARG A 468 -34.68 -5.58 -21.65
C ARG A 468 -36.04 -4.91 -21.46
N LEU A 469 -36.34 -3.97 -22.35
CA LEU A 469 -37.66 -3.35 -22.48
C LEU A 469 -38.48 -4.13 -23.53
N LEU A 470 -39.63 -4.64 -23.11
CA LEU A 470 -40.59 -5.35 -23.94
C LEU A 470 -41.83 -4.48 -24.16
N LYS A 471 -42.35 -4.46 -25.40
CA LYS A 471 -43.67 -3.91 -25.74
C LYS A 471 -44.50 -5.06 -26.31
N ASP A 472 -45.68 -5.29 -25.72
CA ASP A 472 -46.62 -6.35 -26.12
C ASP A 472 -46.00 -7.77 -26.16
N GLY A 473 -45.05 -8.04 -25.25
CA GLY A 473 -44.38 -9.34 -25.13
C GLY A 473 -43.19 -9.56 -26.08
N SER A 474 -42.85 -8.58 -26.93
CA SER A 474 -41.72 -8.65 -27.86
C SER A 474 -40.65 -7.58 -27.55
N PRO A 475 -39.35 -7.84 -27.80
CA PRO A 475 -38.29 -6.85 -27.61
C PRO A 475 -38.50 -5.62 -28.50
N VAL A 476 -38.42 -4.42 -27.94
CA VAL A 476 -38.53 -3.18 -28.73
C VAL A 476 -37.26 -3.01 -29.57
N SER A 477 -37.31 -3.28 -30.88
CA SER A 477 -36.17 -3.07 -31.76
C SER A 477 -35.96 -1.58 -32.02
N SER A 478 -35.08 -0.96 -31.23
CA SER A 478 -34.36 0.23 -31.68
C SER A 478 -32.86 -0.03 -31.47
N LYS A 479 -32.02 0.47 -32.38
CA LYS A 479 -30.57 0.22 -32.52
C LYS A 479 -29.68 0.63 -31.32
N LYS A 480 -30.18 0.57 -30.09
CA LYS A 480 -29.44 0.74 -28.84
C LYS A 480 -29.87 -0.33 -27.84
N GLU A 481 -29.48 -1.59 -28.08
CA GLU A 481 -29.32 -2.51 -26.96
C GLU A 481 -28.24 -1.94 -26.05
N ARG A 482 -28.61 -1.41 -24.88
CA ARG A 482 -27.67 -1.05 -23.83
C ARG A 482 -27.64 -2.18 -22.82
N SER A 483 -26.55 -2.95 -22.81
CA SER A 483 -26.23 -3.87 -21.73
C SER A 483 -25.72 -3.08 -20.53
N PHE A 484 -26.41 -3.17 -19.39
CA PHE A 484 -25.94 -2.60 -18.13
C PHE A 484 -25.56 -3.73 -17.19
N SER A 485 -24.34 -3.73 -16.68
CA SER A 485 -23.90 -4.60 -15.59
C SER A 485 -24.00 -3.82 -14.28
N ALA A 486 -24.89 -4.23 -13.38
CA ALA A 486 -24.99 -3.64 -12.04
C ALA A 486 -24.75 -4.71 -10.99
N LYS A 487 -23.78 -4.48 -10.07
CA LYS A 487 -23.52 -5.35 -8.92
C LYS A 487 -24.40 -4.91 -7.77
N TYR A 488 -25.45 -5.67 -7.45
CA TYR A 488 -26.25 -5.45 -6.25
C TYR A 488 -26.59 -6.77 -5.57
N LEU A 489 -26.96 -6.63 -4.30
CA LEU A 489 -26.99 -7.66 -3.30
C LEU A 489 -28.39 -7.72 -2.69
N ILE A 490 -28.87 -8.93 -2.38
CA ILE A 490 -30.20 -9.19 -1.84
C ILE A 490 -30.14 -9.11 -0.31
N GLU A 491 -31.03 -8.34 0.31
CA GLU A 491 -31.23 -8.38 1.76
C GLU A 491 -32.08 -9.60 2.11
N ALA A 492 -31.47 -10.62 2.73
CA ALA A 492 -32.17 -11.80 3.22
C ALA A 492 -32.38 -11.71 4.74
N LYS A 493 -33.63 -11.56 5.16
CA LYS A 493 -34.26 -12.42 6.19
C LYS A 493 -35.71 -11.98 6.47
N ASP A 494 -36.65 -12.88 6.22
CA ASP A 494 -37.73 -13.16 7.15
C ASP A 494 -37.64 -14.66 7.47
N GLU A 495 -37.59 -15.04 8.74
CA GLU A 495 -37.18 -16.39 9.19
C GLU A 495 -38.27 -17.46 9.05
N ARG A 496 -39.31 -17.25 8.22
CA ARG A 496 -40.43 -18.21 8.08
C ARG A 496 -41.00 -18.41 6.66
N SER A 497 -40.39 -17.90 5.59
CA SER A 497 -40.84 -18.24 4.23
C SER A 497 -39.73 -18.06 3.19
N ASP A 498 -39.60 -18.99 2.24
CA ASP A 498 -38.65 -18.99 1.10
C ASP A 498 -38.94 -17.88 0.06
N LEU A 499 -39.11 -16.63 0.50
CA LEU A 499 -39.45 -15.49 -0.35
C LEU A 499 -38.47 -14.34 -0.11
N HIS A 500 -37.87 -13.84 -1.20
CA HIS A 500 -36.99 -12.68 -1.21
C HIS A 500 -37.75 -11.42 -1.61
N LEU A 501 -37.38 -10.27 -1.04
CA LEU A 501 -38.10 -8.99 -1.19
C LEU A 501 -37.29 -8.03 -2.07
N LEU A 502 -37.88 -7.59 -3.20
CA LEU A 502 -37.35 -6.50 -4.03
C LEU A 502 -38.17 -5.22 -3.76
N ARG A 503 -37.51 -4.09 -3.49
CA ARG A 503 -38.15 -2.80 -3.19
C ARG A 503 -37.88 -1.75 -4.25
N MET A 504 -38.92 -1.10 -4.77
CA MET A 504 -38.86 -0.03 -5.77
C MET A 504 -39.72 1.17 -5.33
N LYS A 505 -39.39 2.39 -5.78
CA LYS A 505 -40.11 3.62 -5.40
C LYS A 505 -40.31 4.57 -6.59
N SER A 506 -41.51 5.16 -6.70
CA SER A 506 -41.85 6.21 -7.68
C SER A 506 -41.35 7.61 -7.26
N VAL A 507 -41.05 8.46 -8.25
CA VAL A 507 -40.34 9.76 -8.13
C VAL A 507 -41.06 10.77 -7.25
N GLN A 508 -42.39 10.84 -7.31
CA GLN A 508 -43.14 11.87 -6.58
C GLN A 508 -43.74 11.36 -5.26
N GLY A 509 -42.93 10.64 -4.47
CA GLY A 509 -43.24 10.36 -3.07
C GLY A 509 -44.19 9.18 -2.82
N GLY A 510 -44.43 8.34 -3.81
CA GLY A 510 -45.27 7.15 -3.67
C GLY A 510 -44.69 6.07 -2.72
N ASN A 511 -45.59 5.21 -2.21
CA ASN A 511 -45.26 4.08 -1.35
C ASN A 511 -44.31 3.08 -2.04
N TRP A 512 -43.52 2.37 -1.24
CA TRP A 512 -42.65 1.30 -1.73
C TRP A 512 -43.48 0.18 -2.37
N MET A 513 -43.18 -0.15 -3.61
CA MET A 513 -43.64 -1.40 -4.19
C MET A 513 -42.71 -2.52 -3.75
N VAL A 514 -43.29 -3.59 -3.22
CA VAL A 514 -42.59 -4.77 -2.72
C VAL A 514 -42.93 -5.93 -3.62
N ILE A 515 -41.98 -6.38 -4.43
CA ILE A 515 -42.16 -7.56 -5.29
C ILE A 515 -41.73 -8.78 -4.49
N LYS A 516 -42.67 -9.71 -4.31
CA LYS A 516 -42.45 -11.01 -3.65
C LYS A 516 -42.47 -12.09 -4.74
N GLN A 517 -41.30 -12.61 -5.10
CA GLN A 517 -41.22 -13.81 -5.95
C GLN A 517 -40.14 -14.76 -5.42
N PRO A 518 -40.33 -16.08 -5.59
CA PRO A 518 -39.32 -17.07 -5.26
C PRO A 518 -38.12 -16.93 -6.20
N LEU A 519 -36.91 -16.96 -5.65
CA LEU A 519 -35.67 -16.92 -6.43
C LEU A 519 -35.15 -18.35 -6.68
N PRO A 520 -34.37 -18.56 -7.76
CA PRO A 520 -33.85 -19.87 -8.11
C PRO A 520 -32.88 -20.38 -7.03
N SER A 521 -32.87 -21.69 -6.81
CA SER A 521 -32.12 -22.35 -5.72
C SER A 521 -30.80 -22.97 -6.17
N LYS A 522 -30.50 -22.96 -7.48
CA LYS A 522 -29.31 -23.61 -8.06
C LYS A 522 -28.45 -22.66 -8.89
N CYS A 523 -27.13 -22.91 -8.86
CA CYS A 523 -26.12 -22.18 -9.63
C CYS A 523 -26.34 -22.40 -11.14
N GLY A 524 -26.52 -21.31 -11.91
CA GLY A 524 -26.76 -21.34 -13.37
C GLY A 524 -28.22 -21.28 -13.83
N GLU A 525 -29.21 -21.22 -12.91
CA GLU A 525 -30.62 -21.01 -13.28
C GLU A 525 -30.91 -19.55 -13.66
N ARG A 526 -31.65 -19.36 -14.75
CA ARG A 526 -32.13 -18.05 -15.22
C ARG A 526 -33.58 -17.86 -14.81
N VAL A 527 -33.89 -16.73 -14.18
CA VAL A 527 -35.27 -16.34 -13.87
C VAL A 527 -35.54 -14.96 -14.45
N ASP A 528 -36.67 -14.88 -15.17
CA ASP A 528 -37.14 -13.68 -15.84
C ASP A 528 -38.20 -12.98 -14.97
N LEU A 529 -37.82 -11.85 -14.38
CA LEU A 529 -38.76 -10.99 -13.65
C LEU A 529 -39.45 -10.05 -14.63
N ILE A 530 -40.78 -10.13 -14.75
CA ILE A 530 -41.61 -9.24 -15.58
C ILE A 530 -42.38 -8.30 -14.65
N ILE A 531 -42.16 -6.98 -14.80
CA ILE A 531 -42.91 -5.95 -14.07
C ILE A 531 -43.85 -5.26 -15.06
N SER A 532 -45.16 -5.28 -14.81
CA SER A 532 -46.17 -4.52 -15.57
C SER A 532 -46.71 -3.36 -14.72
N HIS A 533 -46.83 -2.18 -15.32
CA HIS A 533 -47.42 -0.99 -14.68
C HIS A 533 -48.78 -0.69 -15.30
N ASP A 534 -49.86 -0.86 -14.52
CA ASP A 534 -51.25 -0.73 -14.98
C ASP A 534 -51.96 0.57 -14.53
N ASP A 535 -51.24 1.54 -13.95
CA ASP A 535 -51.90 2.78 -13.50
C ASP A 535 -52.21 3.74 -14.66
N SER A 536 -53.32 4.45 -14.49
CA SER A 536 -54.04 5.10 -15.59
C SER A 536 -53.58 6.52 -15.96
N GLY A 537 -52.42 6.97 -15.46
CA GLY A 537 -51.85 8.31 -15.72
C GLY A 537 -50.59 8.30 -16.59
N GLU A 538 -50.33 9.39 -17.32
CA GLU A 538 -49.16 9.59 -18.19
C GLU A 538 -47.86 9.88 -17.42
N GLU A 539 -47.50 9.07 -16.43
CA GLU A 539 -46.34 9.36 -15.56
C GLU A 539 -45.28 8.26 -15.61
N GLY A 540 -44.02 8.67 -15.80
CA GLY A 540 -42.87 7.77 -15.92
C GLY A 540 -42.38 7.24 -14.59
N VAL A 541 -42.03 5.95 -14.54
CA VAL A 541 -41.49 5.26 -13.37
C VAL A 541 -39.96 5.35 -13.36
N GLU A 542 -39.35 5.91 -12.31
CA GLU A 542 -37.89 5.87 -12.09
C GLU A 542 -37.53 4.64 -11.22
N ILE A 543 -36.47 3.92 -11.60
CA ILE A 543 -36.00 2.75 -10.83
C ILE A 543 -34.74 3.15 -10.08
N VAL A 544 -34.86 3.26 -8.76
CA VAL A 544 -33.73 3.54 -7.86
C VAL A 544 -33.23 2.24 -7.25
N PHE A 545 -32.02 1.82 -7.61
CA PHE A 545 -31.34 0.70 -6.97
C PHE A 545 -30.66 1.19 -5.69
N ILE A 546 -31.09 0.65 -4.54
CA ILE A 546 -30.46 0.95 -3.26
C ILE A 546 -29.48 -0.17 -2.94
N GLU A 547 -28.21 0.17 -2.72
CA GLU A 547 -27.24 -0.78 -2.13
C GLU A 547 -27.67 -1.17 -0.71
N PRO A 548 -27.82 -2.46 -0.38
CA PRO A 548 -27.70 -2.92 0.99
C PRO A 548 -26.22 -3.18 1.27
N ILE A 549 -25.70 -2.60 2.36
CA ILE A 549 -24.36 -2.91 2.86
C ILE A 549 -24.40 -4.29 3.52
N ILE A 550 -23.96 -5.34 2.82
CA ILE A 550 -23.62 -6.62 3.49
C ILE A 550 -22.23 -6.52 4.09
N TYR A 551 -22.16 -6.70 5.41
CA TYR A 551 -20.92 -6.83 6.12
C TYR A 551 -20.51 -8.29 6.21
N SER A 552 -19.51 -8.70 5.45
CA SER A 552 -18.65 -9.80 5.91
C SER A 552 -17.89 -9.33 7.17
N ARG A 553 -17.44 -10.24 8.05
CA ARG A 553 -16.55 -9.88 9.18
C ARG A 553 -15.35 -9.05 8.72
N LYS A 554 -14.84 -9.32 7.51
CA LYS A 554 -13.78 -8.56 6.82
C LYS A 554 -14.22 -7.13 6.50
N SER A 555 -15.41 -6.95 5.94
CA SER A 555 -15.96 -5.63 5.56
C SER A 555 -16.25 -4.75 6.78
N LEU A 556 -16.72 -5.35 7.89
CA LEU A 556 -16.98 -4.62 9.15
C LEU A 556 -15.69 -4.09 9.77
N PHE A 557 -14.60 -4.88 9.68
CA PHE A 557 -13.28 -4.45 10.13
C PHE A 557 -12.78 -3.23 9.34
N TYR A 558 -12.88 -3.25 8.00
CA TYR A 558 -12.48 -2.12 7.16
C TYR A 558 -13.28 -0.84 7.45
N ILE A 559 -14.59 -0.97 7.70
CA ILE A 559 -15.46 0.16 7.97
C ILE A 559 -15.19 0.75 9.37
N LEU A 560 -15.00 -0.10 10.38
CA LEU A 560 -14.58 0.37 11.71
C LEU A 560 -13.21 1.05 11.66
N ASN A 561 -12.28 0.55 10.84
CA ASN A 561 -10.96 1.13 10.65
C ASN A 561 -11.04 2.48 9.91
N PHE A 562 -11.91 2.60 8.91
CA PHE A 562 -12.20 3.86 8.22
C PHE A 562 -12.81 4.91 9.14
N ILE A 563 -13.82 4.53 9.95
CA ILE A 563 -14.46 5.40 10.94
C ILE A 563 -13.46 5.81 12.02
N TYR A 564 -12.61 4.89 12.48
CA TYR A 564 -11.51 5.16 13.40
C TYR A 564 -10.54 6.22 12.85
N ARG A 565 -10.10 6.06 11.59
CA ARG A 565 -9.20 7.02 10.92
C ARG A 565 -9.84 8.41 10.82
N ARG A 566 -11.13 8.47 10.48
CA ARG A 566 -11.85 9.74 10.32
C ARG A 566 -12.15 10.44 11.65
N ALA A 567 -12.48 9.68 12.69
CA ALA A 567 -12.69 10.21 14.04
C ALA A 567 -11.38 10.74 14.67
N ARG A 568 -10.25 10.09 14.40
CA ARG A 568 -8.91 10.55 14.81
C ARG A 568 -8.51 11.82 14.07
N TYR A 569 -8.72 11.87 12.76
CA TYR A 569 -8.43 13.05 11.93
C TYR A 569 -9.25 14.28 12.34
N LEU A 570 -10.53 14.08 12.70
CA LEU A 570 -11.45 15.14 13.10
C LEU A 570 -11.39 15.50 14.61
N GLY A 571 -10.41 14.96 15.37
CA GLY A 571 -10.22 15.28 16.79
C GLY A 571 -11.35 14.80 17.72
N MET A 572 -12.17 13.84 17.30
CA MET A 572 -13.38 13.40 18.01
C MET A 572 -13.06 12.45 19.17
N ARG A 573 -12.44 12.96 20.24
CA ARG A 573 -11.92 12.20 21.41
C ARG A 573 -12.93 11.24 22.06
N ARG A 574 -14.23 11.56 22.08
CA ARG A 574 -15.29 10.69 22.66
C ARG A 574 -15.61 9.48 21.78
N VAL A 575 -15.70 9.65 20.46
CA VAL A 575 -15.92 8.54 19.51
C VAL A 575 -14.67 7.66 19.45
N TYR A 576 -13.49 8.29 19.48
CA TYR A 576 -12.20 7.61 19.61
C TYR A 576 -12.12 6.70 20.84
N LYS A 577 -12.40 7.21 22.06
CA LYS A 577 -12.35 6.41 23.29
C LYS A 577 -13.35 5.25 23.29
N LYS A 578 -14.53 5.47 22.72
CA LYS A 578 -15.60 4.45 22.68
C LYS A 578 -15.30 3.34 21.66
N LEU A 579 -14.71 3.66 20.50
CA LEU A 579 -14.25 2.66 19.54
C LEU A 579 -13.03 1.86 20.07
N LEU A 580 -12.14 2.51 20.83
CA LEU A 580 -11.01 1.86 21.49
C LEU A 580 -11.45 0.86 22.57
N SER A 581 -12.50 1.17 23.35
CA SER A 581 -13.00 0.26 24.39
C SER A 581 -13.62 -1.02 23.85
N TYR A 582 -14.23 -0.98 22.64
CA TYR A 582 -14.76 -2.19 22.00
C TYR A 582 -13.68 -3.05 21.34
N ALA A 583 -12.59 -2.44 20.85
CA ALA A 583 -11.40 -3.17 20.42
C ALA A 583 -10.67 -3.86 21.60
N HIS A 584 -10.82 -3.34 22.82
CA HIS A 584 -10.29 -3.95 24.04
C HIS A 584 -11.22 -4.99 24.69
N TYR A 585 -12.53 -4.96 24.46
CA TYR A 585 -13.46 -5.92 25.04
C TYR A 585 -13.27 -7.35 24.48
N GLY A 586 -12.86 -7.48 23.21
CA GLY A 586 -12.46 -8.77 22.63
C GLY A 586 -11.09 -9.30 23.10
N ALA A 587 -10.40 -8.61 23.99
CA ALA A 587 -9.08 -9.00 24.50
C ALA A 587 -9.04 -9.32 26.01
N ARG A 588 -10.19 -9.27 26.70
CA ARG A 588 -10.27 -9.50 28.16
C ARG A 588 -10.97 -10.79 28.59
N GLU A 589 -11.64 -11.52 27.71
CA GLU A 589 -12.31 -12.80 28.05
C GLU A 589 -11.49 -14.04 27.67
N SER A 590 -10.16 -13.98 27.81
CA SER A 590 -9.26 -15.14 27.67
C SER A 590 -8.44 -15.34 28.95
N ARG A 591 -9.11 -15.41 30.10
CA ARG A 591 -8.56 -16.04 31.31
C ARG A 591 -9.41 -17.27 31.63
N PRO A 592 -8.79 -18.42 31.93
CA PRO A 592 -9.52 -19.65 32.15
C PRO A 592 -10.16 -19.64 33.55
N ASP A 593 -11.45 -19.98 33.59
CA ASP A 593 -12.03 -20.95 34.52
C ASP A 593 -12.97 -21.85 33.70
#